data_AF-A0A9E2EUR5-F1
#
_entry.id   AF-A0A9E2EUR5-F1
#
_cell.length_a   1.000
_cell.length_b   1.000
_cell.length_c   1.000
_cell.angle_alpha   90.00
_cell.angle_beta   90.00
_cell.angle_gamma   90.00
#
_symmetry.space_group_name_H-M   'P 1'
#
loop_
_entity.id
_entity.type
_entity.pdbx_description
1 polymer ?
#
loop_
_entity_poly.entity_id
_entity_poly.type
_entity_poly.pdbx_seq_one_letter_code
_entity_poly.pdbx_strand_id
1 'polypeptide(L)'
;DFKDRSLQLLLVAIIGIVLSFVKGGRINGHYLIQLYPILLPLVVISLSRIQFLKKLKWKPYYLILIFLIPMESYLEYVNVIKNKSEQGTFYNGEGISVPKYIMENQLETENILFLGYHIGYWVLGENPPTKSATHPSNILKDEMFVAYDNPRKTGLEEIRYIMETLRPKTVVIRKSRTVFDKNQIKANEYIDAYFLKHYQVHATVENAEILQRLD
;
A
#
# COMPACT_ATOMS: atom_id res chain seq x y z
N ASP A 1 -5.42 28.11 -25.84
CA ASP A 1 -4.36 29.13 -25.90
C ASP A 1 -3.58 28.96 -24.61
N PHE A 2 -2.25 28.96 -24.58
CA PHE A 2 -1.51 28.84 -23.31
C PHE A 2 -1.75 30.06 -22.39
N LYS A 3 -2.38 31.12 -22.91
CA LYS A 3 -2.88 32.27 -22.15
C LYS A 3 -4.24 32.02 -21.48
N ASP A 4 -4.89 30.88 -21.76
CA ASP A 4 -6.13 30.51 -21.11
C ASP A 4 -5.88 30.18 -19.63
N ARG A 5 -6.51 30.94 -18.74
CA ARG A 5 -6.34 30.79 -17.29
C ARG A 5 -6.71 29.39 -16.79
N SER A 6 -7.71 28.75 -17.38
CA SER A 6 -8.14 27.40 -16.99
C SER A 6 -7.07 26.38 -17.34
N LEU A 7 -6.45 26.52 -18.52
CA LEU A 7 -5.35 25.66 -18.96
C LEU A 7 -4.12 25.82 -18.06
N GLN A 8 -3.80 27.04 -17.64
CA GLN A 8 -2.70 27.33 -16.71
C GLN A 8 -2.94 26.73 -15.33
N LEU A 9 -4.15 26.89 -14.77
CA LEU A 9 -4.51 26.30 -13.49
C LEU A 9 -4.42 24.78 -13.53
N LEU A 10 -4.86 24.17 -14.63
CA LEU A 10 -4.81 22.73 -14.81
C LEU A 10 -3.37 22.21 -14.97
N LEU A 11 -2.51 22.96 -15.66
CA LEU A 11 -1.07 22.67 -15.72
C LEU A 11 -0.42 22.75 -14.33
N VAL A 12 -0.73 23.78 -13.54
CA VAL A 12 -0.23 23.93 -12.16
C VAL A 12 -0.70 22.77 -11.28
N ALA A 13 -1.96 22.35 -11.40
CA ALA A 13 -2.49 21.20 -10.67
C ALA A 13 -1.74 19.91 -11.02
N ILE A 14 -1.48 19.65 -12.31
CA ILE A 14 -0.70 18.49 -12.75
C ILE A 14 0.72 18.53 -12.19
N ILE A 15 1.40 19.68 -12.27
CA ILE A 15 2.75 19.83 -11.71
C ILE A 15 2.71 19.55 -10.21
N GLY A 16 1.72 20.07 -9.49
CA GLY A 16 1.53 19.80 -8.06
C GLY A 16 1.34 18.31 -7.75
N ILE A 17 0.51 17.61 -8.52
CA ILE A 17 0.27 16.17 -8.38
C ILE A 17 1.56 15.38 -8.64
N VAL A 18 2.27 15.67 -9.74
CA VAL A 18 3.52 14.99 -10.08
C VAL A 18 4.59 15.23 -9.02
N LEU A 19 4.76 16.48 -8.56
CA LEU A 19 5.69 16.81 -7.48
C LEU A 19 5.34 16.09 -6.18
N SER A 20 4.05 15.97 -5.86
CA SER A 20 3.58 15.19 -4.71
C SER A 20 3.96 13.71 -4.84
N PHE A 21 3.85 13.11 -6.03
CA PHE A 21 4.24 11.71 -6.26
C PHE A 21 5.75 11.50 -6.15
N VAL A 22 6.54 12.41 -6.72
CA VAL A 22 8.00 12.38 -6.65
C VAL A 22 8.45 12.51 -5.19
N LYS A 23 7.93 13.48 -4.45
CA LYS A 23 8.23 13.67 -3.03
C LYS A 23 7.76 12.49 -2.17
N GLY A 24 6.62 11.90 -2.52
CA GLY A 24 6.07 10.71 -1.86
C GLY A 24 6.76 9.40 -2.23
N GLY A 25 7.67 9.39 -3.22
CA GLY A 25 8.36 8.19 -3.70
C GLY A 25 7.43 7.13 -4.33
N ARG A 26 6.21 7.52 -4.74
CA ARG A 26 5.17 6.63 -5.27
C ARG A 26 4.66 7.14 -6.60
N ILE A 27 5.54 7.07 -7.62
CA ILE A 27 5.27 7.55 -8.99
C ILE A 27 4.31 6.61 -9.74
N ASN A 28 4.19 5.35 -9.29
CA ASN A 28 3.45 4.30 -9.98
C ASN A 28 2.31 3.72 -9.13
N GLY A 29 1.41 2.98 -9.80
CA GLY A 29 0.29 2.29 -9.18
C GLY A 29 -0.95 3.16 -9.10
N HIS A 30 -1.72 3.01 -8.03
CA HIS A 30 -3.04 3.63 -7.88
C HIS A 30 -3.03 5.16 -7.91
N TYR A 31 -1.88 5.81 -7.65
CA TYR A 31 -1.74 7.27 -7.71
C TYR A 31 -2.01 7.85 -9.10
N LEU A 32 -1.80 7.06 -10.16
CA LEU A 32 -2.09 7.47 -11.55
C LEU A 32 -3.57 7.81 -11.76
N ILE A 33 -4.48 7.31 -10.92
CA ILE A 33 -5.90 7.68 -10.96
C ILE A 33 -6.13 9.17 -10.69
N GLN A 34 -5.23 9.83 -9.94
CA GLN A 34 -5.32 11.26 -9.67
C GLN A 34 -4.74 12.09 -10.83
N LEU A 35 -3.86 11.49 -11.64
CA LEU A 35 -3.18 12.16 -12.76
C LEU A 35 -3.95 12.02 -14.08
N TYR A 36 -4.39 10.81 -14.43
CA TYR A 36 -4.98 10.52 -15.75
C TYR A 36 -6.21 11.36 -16.12
N PRO A 37 -7.21 11.57 -15.24
CA PRO A 37 -8.40 12.33 -15.59
C PRO A 37 -8.08 13.78 -16.02
N ILE A 38 -7.01 14.34 -15.47
CA ILE A 38 -6.60 15.73 -15.70
C ILE A 38 -5.61 15.81 -16.88
N LEU A 39 -4.71 14.82 -16.99
CA LEU A 39 -3.70 14.76 -18.04
C LEU A 39 -4.32 14.47 -19.43
N LEU A 40 -5.31 13.58 -19.51
CA LEU A 40 -5.88 13.13 -20.79
C LEU A 40 -6.48 14.28 -21.62
N PRO A 41 -7.32 15.18 -21.06
CA PRO A 41 -7.81 16.34 -21.80
C PRO A 41 -6.68 17.23 -22.35
N LEU A 42 -5.61 17.45 -21.58
CA LEU A 42 -4.47 18.24 -22.07
C LEU A 42 -3.72 17.57 -23.20
N VAL A 43 -3.52 16.24 -23.11
CA VAL A 43 -2.90 15.47 -24.19
C VAL A 43 -3.75 15.59 -25.45
N VAL A 44 -5.07 15.39 -25.35
CA VAL A 44 -5.99 15.52 -26.48
C VAL A 44 -5.97 16.94 -27.08
N ILE A 45 -6.05 17.98 -26.25
CA ILE A 45 -5.97 19.38 -26.70
C ILE A 45 -4.63 19.66 -27.39
N SER A 46 -3.52 19.17 -26.83
CA SER A 46 -2.19 19.36 -27.39
C SER A 46 -2.05 18.66 -28.74
N LEU A 47 -2.45 17.39 -28.83
CA LEU A 47 -2.49 16.62 -30.08
C LEU A 47 -3.39 17.30 -31.13
N SER A 48 -4.53 17.86 -30.72
CA SER A 48 -5.45 18.57 -31.63
C SER A 48 -4.83 19.80 -32.29
N ARG A 49 -3.77 20.40 -31.71
CA ARG A 49 -3.09 21.57 -32.29
C ARG A 49 -2.00 21.19 -33.29
N ILE A 50 -1.56 19.93 -33.33
CA ILE A 50 -0.55 19.46 -34.25
C ILE A 50 -1.17 19.33 -35.65
N GLN A 51 -0.77 20.20 -36.59
CA GLN A 51 -1.37 20.23 -37.93
C GLN A 51 -1.20 18.91 -38.71
N PHE A 52 -0.12 18.17 -38.46
CA PHE A 52 0.09 16.84 -39.03
C PHE A 52 -1.02 15.86 -38.63
N LEU A 53 -1.41 15.84 -37.34
CA LEU A 53 -2.46 14.96 -36.84
C LEU A 53 -3.85 15.34 -37.37
N LYS A 54 -4.09 16.63 -37.66
CA LYS A 54 -5.34 17.07 -38.31
C LYS A 54 -5.50 16.54 -39.74
N LYS A 55 -4.40 16.31 -40.45
CA LYS A 55 -4.38 15.75 -41.81
C LYS A 55 -4.39 14.23 -41.81
N LEU A 56 -4.29 13.60 -40.64
CA LEU A 56 -4.30 12.16 -40.48
C LEU A 56 -5.69 11.62 -40.83
N LYS A 57 -5.83 11.00 -42.00
CA LYS A 57 -7.07 10.32 -42.39
C LYS A 57 -7.26 9.13 -41.46
N TRP A 58 -8.39 9.11 -40.75
CA TRP A 58 -8.72 8.02 -39.85
C TRP A 58 -8.77 6.70 -40.62
N LYS A 59 -8.11 5.67 -40.08
CA LYS A 59 -8.09 4.33 -40.65
C LYS A 59 -8.35 3.32 -39.53
N PRO A 60 -9.03 2.20 -39.81
CA PRO A 60 -9.44 1.23 -38.79
C PRO A 60 -8.31 0.73 -37.89
N TYR A 61 -7.07 0.65 -38.38
CA TYR A 61 -5.93 0.20 -37.57
C TYR A 61 -5.56 1.16 -36.43
N TYR A 62 -6.01 2.42 -36.42
CA TYR A 62 -5.83 3.29 -35.25
C TYR A 62 -6.63 2.82 -34.04
N LEU A 63 -7.72 2.06 -34.24
CA LEU A 63 -8.42 1.41 -33.14
C LEU A 63 -7.50 0.45 -32.39
N ILE A 64 -6.62 -0.25 -33.09
CA ILE A 64 -5.64 -1.16 -32.46
C ILE A 64 -4.77 -0.36 -31.49
N LEU A 65 -4.24 0.79 -31.91
CA LEU A 65 -3.43 1.65 -31.04
C LEU A 65 -4.21 2.15 -29.81
N ILE A 66 -5.48 2.50 -29.98
CA ILE A 66 -6.36 2.92 -28.87
C ILE A 66 -6.56 1.76 -27.88
N PHE A 67 -6.81 0.55 -28.38
CA PHE A 67 -6.96 -0.63 -27.54
C PHE A 67 -5.67 -0.97 -26.78
N LEU A 68 -4.48 -0.64 -27.29
CA LEU A 68 -3.22 -0.85 -26.57
C LEU A 68 -3.00 0.13 -25.40
N ILE A 69 -3.71 1.26 -25.34
CA ILE A 69 -3.49 2.27 -24.29
C ILE A 69 -3.70 1.70 -22.87
N PRO A 70 -4.82 1.02 -22.55
CA PRO A 70 -5.03 0.42 -21.23
C PRO A 70 -4.47 -1.02 -21.11
N MET A 71 -3.37 -1.35 -21.81
CA MET A 71 -2.80 -2.71 -21.79
C MET A 71 -2.52 -3.22 -20.36
N GLU A 72 -2.03 -2.36 -19.48
CA GLU A 72 -1.79 -2.68 -18.07
C GLU A 72 -3.07 -3.19 -17.37
N SER A 73 -4.23 -2.58 -17.67
CA SER A 73 -5.51 -3.02 -17.10
C SER A 73 -5.90 -4.41 -17.61
N TYR A 74 -5.66 -4.74 -18.88
CA TYR A 74 -5.94 -6.08 -19.38
C TYR A 74 -5.05 -7.13 -18.75
N LEU A 75 -3.75 -6.84 -18.58
CA LEU A 75 -2.82 -7.72 -17.88
C LEU A 75 -3.27 -7.95 -16.44
N GLU A 76 -3.76 -6.92 -15.76
CA GLU A 76 -4.30 -7.06 -14.41
C GLU A 76 -5.58 -7.91 -14.37
N TYR A 77 -6.50 -7.77 -15.33
CA TYR A 77 -7.66 -8.66 -15.43
C TYR A 77 -7.26 -10.12 -15.63
N VAL A 78 -6.23 -10.38 -16.45
CA VAL A 78 -5.67 -11.74 -16.60
C VAL A 78 -5.12 -12.25 -15.27
N ASN A 79 -4.40 -11.42 -14.52
CA ASN A 79 -3.90 -11.78 -13.19
C ASN A 79 -5.04 -12.10 -12.20
N VAL A 80 -6.11 -11.31 -12.20
CA VAL A 80 -7.30 -11.52 -11.35
C VAL A 80 -7.98 -12.86 -11.69
N ILE A 81 -8.16 -13.16 -12.98
CA ILE A 81 -8.76 -14.43 -13.43
C ILE A 81 -7.86 -15.61 -13.05
N LYS A 82 -6.56 -15.49 -13.30
CA LYS A 82 -5.57 -16.51 -12.95
C LYS A 82 -5.59 -16.79 -11.45
N ASN A 83 -5.59 -15.74 -10.63
CA ASN A 83 -5.64 -15.85 -9.18
C ASN A 83 -6.95 -16.51 -8.70
N LYS A 84 -8.09 -16.23 -9.34
CA LYS A 84 -9.34 -16.93 -9.04
C LYS A 84 -9.23 -18.43 -9.32
N SER A 85 -8.60 -18.81 -10.43
CA SER A 85 -8.40 -20.21 -10.80
C SER A 85 -7.42 -20.93 -9.88
N GLU A 86 -6.35 -20.28 -9.45
CA GLU A 86 -5.28 -20.92 -8.67
C GLU A 86 -5.55 -20.90 -7.16
N GLN A 87 -6.12 -19.80 -6.64
CA GLN A 87 -6.26 -19.54 -5.21
C GLN A 87 -7.71 -19.51 -4.72
N GLY A 88 -8.68 -19.62 -5.64
CA GLY A 88 -10.11 -19.58 -5.33
C GLY A 88 -10.67 -18.17 -5.07
N THR A 89 -9.86 -17.12 -5.19
CA THR A 89 -10.22 -15.73 -4.86
C THR A 89 -9.85 -14.76 -5.98
N PHE A 90 -10.67 -13.71 -6.18
CA PHE A 90 -10.35 -12.62 -7.10
C PHE A 90 -9.35 -11.62 -6.53
N TYR A 91 -9.09 -11.69 -5.22
CA TYR A 91 -8.23 -10.75 -4.52
C TYR A 91 -6.81 -11.32 -4.42
N ASN A 92 -5.81 -10.49 -4.72
CA ASN A 92 -4.40 -10.86 -4.75
C ASN A 92 -3.59 -10.18 -3.64
N GLY A 93 -2.37 -10.69 -3.43
CA GLY A 93 -1.38 -10.14 -2.51
C GLY A 93 -1.50 -10.62 -1.07
N GLU A 94 -0.46 -10.30 -0.29
CA GLU A 94 -0.25 -10.85 1.04
C GLU A 94 -1.27 -10.32 2.07
N GLY A 95 -1.94 -9.20 1.77
CA GLY A 95 -3.08 -8.73 2.54
C GLY A 95 -4.28 -9.69 2.53
N ILE A 96 -4.31 -10.65 1.61
CA ILE A 96 -5.36 -11.68 1.47
C ILE A 96 -4.82 -13.06 1.79
N SER A 97 -3.64 -13.42 1.24
CA SER A 97 -3.07 -14.76 1.43
C SER A 97 -2.60 -15.01 2.86
N VAL A 98 -2.12 -14.00 3.59
CA VAL A 98 -1.73 -14.15 5.00
C VAL A 98 -2.94 -14.43 5.91
N PRO A 99 -4.03 -13.64 5.90
CA PRO A 99 -5.25 -13.97 6.62
C PRO A 99 -5.80 -15.35 6.29
N LYS A 100 -5.82 -15.73 5.01
CA LYS A 100 -6.25 -17.06 4.57
C LYS A 100 -5.41 -18.16 5.24
N TYR A 101 -4.08 -18.02 5.21
CA TYR A 101 -3.17 -18.96 5.86
C TYR A 101 -3.41 -19.04 7.37
N ILE A 102 -3.57 -17.90 8.03
CA ILE A 102 -3.85 -17.80 9.48
C ILE A 102 -5.12 -18.60 9.83
N MET A 103 -6.20 -18.42 9.06
CA MET A 103 -7.46 -19.13 9.26
C MET A 103 -7.33 -20.63 8.99
N GLU A 104 -6.69 -21.02 7.88
CA GLU A 104 -6.53 -22.43 7.48
C GLU A 104 -5.67 -23.22 8.48
N ASN A 105 -4.71 -22.56 9.13
CA ASN A 105 -3.83 -23.16 10.14
C ASN A 105 -4.29 -22.91 11.58
N GLN A 106 -5.48 -22.31 11.77
CA GLN A 106 -6.08 -22.05 13.09
C GLN A 106 -5.13 -21.30 14.04
N LEU A 107 -4.37 -20.33 13.51
CA LEU A 107 -3.52 -19.49 14.34
C LEU A 107 -4.38 -18.50 15.14
N GLU A 108 -3.88 -18.09 16.30
CA GLU A 108 -4.52 -17.10 17.17
C GLU A 108 -4.68 -15.74 16.47
N THR A 109 -5.88 -15.14 16.55
CA THR A 109 -6.27 -13.90 15.84
C THR A 109 -6.74 -12.75 16.72
N GLU A 110 -7.14 -13.00 17.97
CA GLU A 110 -7.64 -11.99 18.92
C GLU A 110 -6.55 -10.99 19.30
N ASN A 111 -5.29 -11.44 19.40
CA ASN A 111 -4.14 -10.58 19.70
C ASN A 111 -3.04 -10.72 18.64
N ILE A 112 -3.42 -10.43 17.39
CA ILE A 112 -2.53 -10.38 16.24
C ILE A 112 -2.04 -8.95 15.96
N LEU A 113 -0.78 -8.81 15.56
CA LEU A 113 -0.20 -7.53 15.13
C LEU A 113 0.29 -7.59 13.68
N PHE A 114 -0.33 -6.83 12.80
CA PHE A 114 0.15 -6.62 11.44
C PHE A 114 1.05 -5.38 11.34
N LEU A 115 2.36 -5.61 11.23
CA LEU A 115 3.38 -4.60 10.91
C LEU A 115 3.71 -4.55 9.41
N GLY A 116 3.32 -5.58 8.67
CA GLY A 116 3.13 -5.59 7.23
C GLY A 116 1.69 -5.96 6.90
N TYR A 117 1.21 -5.60 5.71
CA TYR A 117 -0.06 -6.12 5.17
C TYR A 117 -1.30 -5.93 6.09
N HIS A 118 -1.36 -4.79 6.78
CA HIS A 118 -2.39 -4.45 7.80
C HIS A 118 -3.84 -4.46 7.32
N ILE A 119 -4.12 -4.49 6.01
CA ILE A 119 -5.48 -4.78 5.52
C ILE A 119 -5.96 -6.17 5.97
N GLY A 120 -5.05 -7.05 6.40
CA GLY A 120 -5.36 -8.35 6.96
C GLY A 120 -6.30 -8.30 8.18
N TYR A 121 -6.26 -7.23 8.98
CA TYR A 121 -7.25 -7.01 10.06
C TYR A 121 -8.68 -7.05 9.53
N TRP A 122 -8.94 -6.36 8.41
CA TRP A 122 -10.27 -6.32 7.79
C TRP A 122 -10.70 -7.70 7.29
N VAL A 123 -9.78 -8.47 6.73
CA VAL A 123 -10.06 -9.81 6.18
C VAL A 123 -10.35 -10.81 7.31
N LEU A 124 -9.62 -10.72 8.41
CA LEU A 124 -9.86 -11.54 9.60
C LEU A 124 -11.09 -11.09 10.40
N GLY A 125 -11.58 -9.87 10.18
CA GLY A 125 -12.65 -9.28 11.00
C GLY A 125 -12.16 -8.86 12.39
N GLU A 126 -10.87 -8.60 12.54
CA GLU A 126 -10.21 -8.33 13.81
C GLU A 126 -9.79 -6.87 13.95
N ASN A 127 -9.61 -6.43 15.19
CA ASN A 127 -9.10 -5.10 15.49
C ASN A 127 -7.58 -5.13 15.74
N PRO A 128 -6.86 -4.05 15.42
CA PRO A 128 -5.47 -3.92 15.83
C PRO A 128 -5.36 -3.81 17.37
N PRO A 129 -4.23 -4.22 17.98
CA PRO A 129 -4.05 -4.19 19.44
C PRO A 129 -4.20 -2.80 20.05
N THR A 130 -3.92 -1.75 19.27
CA THR A 130 -4.18 -0.35 19.61
C THR A 130 -4.67 0.42 18.39
N LYS A 131 -5.36 1.55 18.59
CA LYS A 131 -5.80 2.43 17.48
C LYS A 131 -4.62 2.91 16.61
N SER A 132 -3.45 3.13 17.22
CA SER A 132 -2.24 3.56 16.50
C SER A 132 -1.68 2.45 15.60
N ALA A 133 -1.95 1.17 15.91
CA ALA A 133 -1.52 0.01 15.14
C ALA A 133 -2.41 -0.33 13.94
N THR A 134 -3.44 0.48 13.65
CA THR A 134 -4.26 0.38 12.41
C THR A 134 -3.40 0.44 11.14
N HIS A 135 -2.35 1.26 11.16
CA HIS A 135 -1.30 1.26 10.14
C HIS A 135 0.06 1.32 10.85
N PRO A 136 1.06 0.49 10.47
CA PRO A 136 2.33 0.38 11.20
C PRO A 136 3.07 1.71 11.38
N SER A 137 3.00 2.60 10.39
CA SER A 137 3.63 3.93 10.49
C SER A 137 2.94 4.88 11.45
N ASN A 138 1.68 4.65 11.85
CA ASN A 138 1.00 5.50 12.82
C ASN A 138 1.46 5.23 14.26
N ILE A 139 2.02 4.05 14.53
CA ILE A 139 2.65 3.71 15.82
C ILE A 139 3.75 4.71 16.18
N LEU A 140 4.47 5.24 15.18
CA LEU A 140 5.60 6.17 15.37
C LEU A 140 5.27 7.63 15.01
N LYS A 141 3.98 7.99 14.94
CA LYS A 141 3.53 9.37 14.70
C LYS A 141 2.96 9.97 15.97
N ASP A 142 3.85 10.42 16.84
CA ASP A 142 3.54 11.01 18.14
C ASP A 142 2.54 12.17 17.99
N GLU A 143 2.64 12.95 16.91
CA GLU A 143 1.73 14.06 16.62
C GLU A 143 0.27 13.64 16.42
N MET A 144 0.03 12.39 16.05
CA MET A 144 -1.32 11.85 15.84
C MET A 144 -1.94 11.27 17.12
N PHE A 145 -1.16 11.09 18.19
CA PHE A 145 -1.62 10.38 19.39
C PHE A 145 -2.79 11.09 20.10
N VAL A 146 -2.82 12.41 20.02
CA VAL A 146 -3.94 13.22 20.53
C VAL A 146 -5.26 12.86 19.84
N ALA A 147 -5.23 12.55 18.54
CA ALA A 147 -6.44 12.18 17.78
C ALA A 147 -6.95 10.77 18.13
N TYR A 148 -6.15 9.95 18.80
CA TYR A 148 -6.48 8.57 19.14
C TYR A 148 -6.83 8.38 20.62
N ASP A 149 -6.72 9.43 21.43
CA ASP A 149 -6.69 9.36 22.90
C ASP A 149 -5.64 8.34 23.39
N ASN A 150 -4.47 8.34 22.75
CA ASN A 150 -3.40 7.41 23.12
C ASN A 150 -2.74 7.87 24.43
N PRO A 151 -2.72 7.03 25.49
CA PRO A 151 -2.11 7.41 26.76
C PRO A 151 -0.58 7.43 26.73
N ARG A 152 0.06 6.82 25.71
CA ARG A 152 1.52 6.87 25.52
C ARG A 152 1.88 8.22 24.89
N LYS A 153 3.08 8.73 25.18
CA LYS A 153 3.53 10.06 24.69
C LYS A 153 4.42 9.96 23.47
N THR A 154 5.07 8.81 23.27
CA THR A 154 5.99 8.60 22.15
C THR A 154 5.74 7.28 21.46
N GLY A 155 6.13 7.17 20.20
CA GLY A 155 6.00 5.95 19.42
C GLY A 155 6.85 4.79 19.93
N LEU A 156 7.98 5.10 20.58
CA LEU A 156 8.79 4.09 21.24
C LEU A 156 8.10 3.52 22.50
N GLU A 157 7.40 4.37 23.26
CA GLU A 157 6.55 3.91 24.36
C GLU A 157 5.37 3.08 23.84
N GLU A 158 4.76 3.48 22.72
CA GLU A 158 3.67 2.75 22.09
C GLU A 158 4.09 1.35 21.65
N ILE A 159 5.17 1.23 20.89
CA ILE A 159 5.64 -0.09 20.42
C ILE A 159 6.08 -0.96 21.59
N ARG A 160 6.70 -0.38 22.63
CA ARG A 160 7.01 -1.12 23.87
C ARG A 160 5.76 -1.61 24.55
N TYR A 161 4.73 -0.76 24.69
CA TYR A 161 3.47 -1.18 25.29
C TYR A 161 2.81 -2.33 24.49
N ILE A 162 2.76 -2.23 23.16
CA ILE A 162 2.25 -3.30 22.31
C ILE A 162 3.06 -4.59 22.54
N MET A 163 4.39 -4.52 22.45
CA MET A 163 5.23 -5.71 22.46
C MET A 163 5.39 -6.32 23.87
N GLU A 164 5.52 -5.52 24.92
CA GLU A 164 5.84 -5.96 26.28
C GLU A 164 4.60 -6.16 27.16
N THR A 165 3.54 -5.38 26.95
CA THR A 165 2.30 -5.47 27.76
C THR A 165 1.24 -6.29 27.06
N LEU A 166 0.82 -5.87 25.85
CA LEU A 166 -0.21 -6.60 25.10
C LEU A 166 0.32 -7.95 24.60
N ARG A 167 1.59 -7.98 24.20
CA ARG A 167 2.32 -9.17 23.74
C ARG A 167 1.50 -9.97 22.71
N PRO A 168 1.40 -9.50 21.45
CA PRO A 168 0.73 -10.25 20.40
C PRO A 168 1.24 -11.70 20.32
N LYS A 169 0.36 -12.69 20.11
CA LYS A 169 0.84 -14.08 19.92
C LYS A 169 1.39 -14.28 18.52
N THR A 170 0.73 -13.66 17.55
CA THR A 170 1.09 -13.66 16.12
C THR A 170 1.48 -12.25 15.68
N VAL A 171 2.59 -12.12 14.96
CA VAL A 171 3.01 -10.86 14.34
C VAL A 171 3.29 -11.08 12.86
N VAL A 172 2.76 -10.23 11.98
CA VAL A 172 2.98 -10.30 10.53
C VAL A 172 3.91 -9.17 10.10
N ILE A 173 5.03 -9.53 9.47
CA ILE A 173 6.02 -8.58 8.95
C ILE A 173 6.28 -8.79 7.46
N ARG A 174 6.92 -7.81 6.82
CA ARG A 174 7.41 -7.93 5.44
C ARG A 174 8.76 -8.61 5.44
N LYS A 175 8.89 -9.69 4.67
CA LYS A 175 10.14 -10.44 4.51
C LYS A 175 11.27 -9.53 4.01
N SER A 176 12.43 -9.66 4.63
CA SER A 176 13.67 -8.96 4.23
C SER A 176 13.53 -7.43 4.12
N ARG A 177 12.65 -6.83 4.93
CA ARG A 177 12.47 -5.37 5.01
C ARG A 177 12.41 -4.92 6.46
N THR A 178 12.87 -3.69 6.72
CA THR A 178 12.66 -3.05 8.02
C THR A 178 11.17 -2.88 8.29
N VAL A 179 10.79 -3.05 9.56
CA VAL A 179 9.43 -2.86 10.05
C VAL A 179 8.99 -1.41 9.80
N PHE A 180 9.79 -0.47 10.28
CA PHE A 180 9.53 0.96 10.14
C PHE A 180 10.41 1.58 9.05
N ASP A 181 10.22 2.88 8.81
CA ASP A 181 11.08 3.66 7.90
C ASP A 181 12.55 3.56 8.34
N LYS A 182 13.48 3.62 7.39
CA LYS A 182 14.92 3.50 7.66
C LYS A 182 15.44 4.59 8.60
N ASN A 183 14.77 5.75 8.65
CA ASN A 183 15.14 6.83 9.57
C ASN A 183 14.70 6.57 11.03
N GLN A 184 13.83 5.59 11.28
CA GLN A 184 13.35 5.22 12.62
C GLN A 184 14.30 4.23 13.30
N ILE A 185 15.58 4.61 13.39
CA ILE A 185 16.68 3.73 13.83
C ILE A 185 16.37 3.06 15.16
N LYS A 186 16.05 3.86 16.20
CA LYS A 186 15.78 3.35 17.56
C LYS A 186 14.60 2.37 17.62
N ALA A 187 13.55 2.62 16.82
CA ALA A 187 12.37 1.76 16.81
C ALA A 187 12.66 0.43 16.09
N ASN A 188 13.41 0.47 14.98
CA ASN A 188 13.86 -0.73 14.28
C ASN A 188 14.84 -1.55 15.15
N GLU A 189 15.84 -0.92 15.77
CA GLU A 189 16.76 -1.61 16.69
C GLU A 189 16.03 -2.30 17.84
N TYR A 190 15.05 -1.62 18.43
CA TYR A 190 14.22 -2.20 19.50
C TYR A 190 13.41 -3.40 19.00
N ILE A 191 12.65 -3.26 17.91
CA ILE A 191 11.73 -4.30 17.45
C ILE A 191 12.48 -5.51 16.91
N ASP A 192 13.59 -5.32 16.21
CA ASP A 192 14.41 -6.40 15.67
C ASP A 192 15.04 -7.22 16.80
N ALA A 193 15.57 -6.54 17.84
CA ALA A 193 16.08 -7.22 19.03
C ALA A 193 14.96 -7.94 19.81
N TYR A 194 13.77 -7.36 19.87
CA TYR A 194 12.62 -7.97 20.54
C TYR A 194 12.17 -9.24 19.81
N PHE A 195 12.06 -9.21 18.48
CA PHE A 195 11.71 -10.37 17.67
C PHE A 195 12.73 -11.49 17.80
N LEU A 196 14.03 -11.18 17.71
CA LEU A 196 15.08 -12.18 17.83
C LEU A 196 15.02 -12.94 19.17
N LYS A 197 14.61 -12.25 20.24
CA LYS A 197 14.55 -12.83 21.59
C LYS A 197 13.24 -13.55 21.88
N HIS A 198 12.13 -13.07 21.35
CA HIS A 198 10.78 -13.47 21.81
C HIS A 198 9.92 -14.13 20.73
N TYR A 199 10.35 -14.15 19.47
CA TYR A 199 9.56 -14.71 18.37
C TYR A 199 10.41 -15.62 17.49
N GLN A 200 9.72 -16.50 16.78
CA GLN A 200 10.29 -17.28 15.69
C GLN A 200 9.40 -17.19 14.46
N VAL A 201 10.01 -17.31 13.27
CA VAL A 201 9.27 -17.41 12.01
C VAL A 201 8.51 -18.74 12.04
N HIS A 202 7.19 -18.68 12.10
CA HIS A 202 6.32 -19.84 12.02
C HIS A 202 6.11 -20.24 10.55
N ALA A 203 5.87 -19.26 9.69
CA ALA A 203 5.66 -19.48 8.26
C ALA A 203 6.07 -18.27 7.42
N THR A 204 6.35 -18.54 6.14
CA THR A 204 6.49 -17.51 5.12
C THR A 204 5.40 -17.71 4.08
N VAL A 205 4.61 -16.68 3.84
CA VAL A 205 3.57 -16.64 2.80
C VAL A 205 3.94 -15.53 1.84
N GLU A 206 4.37 -15.91 0.62
CA GLU A 206 4.88 -14.97 -0.39
C GLU A 206 6.01 -14.07 0.19
N ASN A 207 5.82 -12.75 0.26
CA ASN A 207 6.78 -11.82 0.88
C ASN A 207 6.41 -11.42 2.31
N ALA A 208 5.55 -12.18 2.98
CA ALA A 208 5.22 -12.00 4.39
C ALA A 208 5.85 -13.08 5.25
N GLU A 209 6.32 -12.68 6.44
CA GLU A 209 6.71 -13.61 7.50
C GLU A 209 5.69 -13.51 8.63
N ILE A 210 5.17 -14.66 9.03
CA ILE A 210 4.26 -14.82 10.17
C ILE A 210 5.12 -15.31 11.33
N LEU A 211 5.29 -14.45 12.33
CA LEU A 211 6.05 -14.72 13.53
C LEU A 211 5.11 -15.20 14.63
N GLN A 212 5.53 -16.19 15.40
CA GLN A 212 4.85 -16.61 16.62
C GLN A 212 5.75 -16.40 17.84
N ARG A 213 5.14 -15.91 18.92
CA ARG A 213 5.84 -15.70 20.18
C ARG A 213 6.26 -17.04 20.79
N LEU A 214 7.53 -17.11 21.20
CA LEU A 214 8.10 -18.16 22.02
C LEU A 214 7.49 -18.05 23.42
N ASP A 215 6.85 -19.11 23.90
CA ASP A 215 6.26 -19.15 25.24
C ASP A 215 7.32 -19.22 26.35
#